data_AF-A0AAU0KFM7-F1
#
_entry.id   AF-A0AAU0KFM7-F1
#
_cell.length_a   1.000
_cell.length_b   1.000
_cell.length_c   1.000
_cell.angle_alpha   90.00
_cell.angle_beta   90.00
_cell.angle_gamma   90.00
#
_symmetry.space_group_name_H-M   'P 1'
#
loop_
_entity.id
_entity.type
_entity.pdbx_description
1 polymer ?
#
loop_
_entity_poly.entity_id
_entity_poly.type
_entity_poly.pdbx_seq_one_letter_code
_entity_poly.pdbx_strand_id
1 'polypeptide(L)'
;MSLEERGLFISILCECWVNRSLPSDPQSIGKWLGFAKDSIEAALTERVLSFFKTDKSEITSPELERYRTKLEEQRGKMSRGGRRGATNRWEKRLDSDSPPINPLDRVSMGSRGEKSGNEMNRRERKRDEPRYKEDLADSDNEQWITQYENYSQSTDDLIPF
;
A
#
# COMPACT_ATOMS: atom_id res chain seq x y z
N MET A 1 -22.06 -12.05 4.58
CA MET A 1 -22.26 -11.27 3.34
C MET A 1 -22.34 -12.27 2.19
N SER A 2 -23.35 -12.21 1.32
CA SER A 2 -23.50 -13.08 0.15
C SER A 2 -22.48 -12.75 -0.95
N LEU A 3 -22.39 -13.58 -1.99
CA LEU A 3 -21.51 -13.31 -3.14
C LEU A 3 -21.90 -12.00 -3.84
N GLU A 4 -23.20 -11.79 -4.05
CA GLU A 4 -23.75 -10.59 -4.69
C GLU A 4 -23.50 -9.34 -3.83
N GLU A 5 -23.77 -9.43 -2.53
CA GLU A 5 -23.46 -8.36 -1.57
C GLU A 5 -21.96 -8.01 -1.59
N ARG A 6 -21.10 -9.03 -1.67
CA ARG A 6 -19.64 -8.83 -1.74
C ARG A 6 -19.20 -8.18 -3.05
N GLY A 7 -19.78 -8.60 -4.17
CA GLY A 7 -19.52 -8.01 -5.48
C GLY A 7 -19.92 -6.54 -5.51
N LEU A 8 -21.11 -6.22 -5.00
CA LEU A 8 -21.59 -4.84 -4.89
C LEU A 8 -20.71 -4.01 -3.96
N PHE A 9 -20.37 -4.54 -2.79
CA PHE A 9 -19.46 -3.88 -1.83
C PHE A 9 -18.13 -3.49 -2.46
N ILE A 10 -17.46 -4.42 -3.16
CA ILE A 10 -16.19 -4.16 -3.84
C ILE A 10 -16.37 -3.11 -4.93
N SER A 11 -17.45 -3.20 -5.71
CA SER A 11 -17.73 -2.25 -6.79
C SER A 11 -17.92 -0.83 -6.26
N ILE A 12 -18.70 -0.66 -5.19
CA ILE A 12 -18.89 0.64 -4.52
C ILE A 12 -17.56 1.15 -3.96
N LEU A 13 -16.73 0.29 -3.36
CA LEU A 13 -15.40 0.67 -2.88
C LEU A 13 -14.50 1.20 -4.00
N CYS A 14 -14.46 0.50 -5.15
CA CYS A 14 -13.68 0.92 -6.31
C CYS A 14 -14.13 2.29 -6.82
N GLU A 15 -15.44 2.51 -6.94
CA GLU A 15 -15.97 3.81 -7.34
C GLU A 15 -15.67 4.90 -6.30
N CYS A 16 -15.86 4.63 -5.02
CA CYS A 16 -15.49 5.56 -3.94
C CYS A 16 -13.99 5.86 -3.93
N TRP A 17 -13.14 4.93 -4.39
CA TRP A 17 -11.71 5.14 -4.53
C TRP A 17 -11.37 6.16 -5.65
N VAL A 18 -12.12 6.14 -6.75
CA VAL A 18 -11.89 7.05 -7.88
C VAL A 18 -12.60 8.39 -7.65
N ASN A 19 -13.88 8.35 -7.30
CA ASN A 19 -14.80 9.49 -7.31
C ASN A 19 -15.03 10.13 -5.93
N ARG A 20 -14.43 9.58 -4.86
CA ARG A 20 -14.63 9.94 -3.44
C ARG A 20 -15.99 9.55 -2.88
N SER A 21 -17.06 9.72 -3.64
CA SER A 21 -18.42 9.37 -3.26
C SER A 21 -19.19 8.75 -4.42
N LEU A 22 -20.37 8.23 -4.09
CA LEU A 22 -21.29 7.57 -5.02
C LEU A 22 -22.72 7.95 -4.60
N PRO A 23 -23.67 8.14 -5.54
CA PRO A 23 -25.06 8.42 -5.16
C PRO A 23 -25.68 7.34 -4.26
N SER A 24 -26.53 7.72 -3.32
CA SER A 24 -27.20 6.78 -2.41
C SER A 24 -28.43 6.08 -3.00
N ASP A 25 -28.97 6.60 -4.10
CA ASP A 25 -30.13 6.06 -4.78
C ASP A 25 -29.78 4.79 -5.59
N PRO A 26 -30.43 3.64 -5.35
CA PRO A 26 -30.15 2.37 -6.05
C PRO A 26 -30.21 2.47 -7.57
N GLN A 27 -31.12 3.28 -8.12
CA GLN A 27 -31.22 3.46 -9.58
C GLN A 27 -29.99 4.19 -10.12
N SER A 28 -29.52 5.22 -9.42
CA SER A 28 -28.31 5.95 -9.75
C SER A 28 -27.05 5.10 -9.59
N ILE A 29 -26.97 4.29 -8.52
CA ILE A 29 -25.92 3.29 -8.32
C ILE A 29 -25.85 2.33 -9.52
N GLY A 30 -27.00 1.78 -9.93
CA GLY A 30 -27.09 0.87 -11.07
C GLY A 30 -26.60 1.50 -12.38
N LYS A 31 -26.92 2.78 -12.63
CA LYS A 31 -26.41 3.52 -13.79
C LYS A 31 -24.89 3.71 -13.78
N TRP A 32 -24.31 3.94 -12.60
CA TRP A 32 -22.86 4.12 -12.45
C TRP A 32 -22.11 2.80 -12.61
N LEU A 33 -22.60 1.74 -11.97
CA LEU A 33 -21.96 0.43 -11.98
C LEU A 33 -22.31 -0.43 -13.21
N GLY A 34 -23.32 -0.04 -13.98
CA GLY A 34 -23.79 -0.79 -15.16
C GLY A 34 -24.66 -2.01 -14.83
N PHE A 35 -25.35 -2.00 -13.68
CA PHE A 35 -26.23 -3.10 -13.25
C PHE A 35 -27.71 -2.69 -13.22
N ALA A 36 -28.59 -3.68 -13.33
CA ALA A 36 -30.03 -3.47 -13.18
C ALA A 36 -30.38 -3.03 -11.76
N LYS A 37 -31.37 -2.14 -11.64
CA LYS A 37 -31.84 -1.59 -10.36
C LYS A 37 -32.21 -2.70 -9.37
N ASP A 38 -32.98 -3.70 -9.81
CA ASP A 38 -33.48 -4.77 -8.95
C ASP A 38 -32.34 -5.60 -8.34
N SER A 39 -31.28 -5.84 -9.12
CA SER A 39 -30.08 -6.54 -8.63
C SER A 39 -29.31 -5.71 -7.60
N ILE A 40 -29.23 -4.39 -7.79
CA ILE A 40 -28.64 -3.49 -6.80
C ILE A 40 -29.48 -3.50 -5.52
N GLU A 41 -30.80 -3.34 -5.61
CA GLU A 41 -31.67 -3.30 -4.42
C GLU A 41 -31.61 -4.61 -3.63
N ALA A 42 -31.53 -5.76 -4.30
CA ALA A 42 -31.38 -7.06 -3.66
C ALA A 42 -30.03 -7.21 -2.92
N ALA A 43 -28.95 -6.66 -3.48
CA ALA A 43 -27.60 -6.78 -2.93
C ALA A 43 -27.22 -5.64 -1.98
N LEU A 44 -27.90 -4.49 -2.02
CA LEU A 44 -27.64 -3.31 -1.19
C LEU A 44 -28.28 -3.45 0.20
N THR A 45 -27.86 -4.48 0.91
CA THR A 45 -28.40 -4.79 2.25
C THR A 45 -27.76 -3.92 3.32
N GLU A 46 -28.37 -3.90 4.51
CA GLU A 46 -27.83 -3.20 5.69
C GLU A 46 -26.40 -3.64 6.04
N ARG A 47 -26.06 -4.90 5.77
CA ARG A 47 -24.69 -5.42 5.96
C ARG A 47 -23.69 -4.70 5.06
N VAL A 48 -24.01 -4.50 3.80
CA VAL A 48 -23.15 -3.77 2.85
C VAL A 48 -23.06 -2.30 3.25
N LEU A 49 -24.20 -1.68 3.57
CA LEU A 49 -24.28 -0.28 3.95
C LEU A 49 -23.53 0.02 5.25
N SER A 50 -23.39 -0.94 6.18
CA SER A 50 -22.68 -0.76 7.45
C SER A 50 -21.20 -0.36 7.31
N PHE A 51 -20.58 -0.64 6.16
CA PHE A 51 -19.19 -0.26 5.87
C PHE A 51 -19.06 1.17 5.32
N PHE A 52 -20.17 1.79 4.96
CA PHE A 52 -20.20 3.11 4.35
C PHE A 52 -20.94 4.11 5.22
N LYS A 53 -20.66 5.39 4.98
CA LYS A 53 -21.42 6.50 5.54
C LYS A 53 -22.33 7.05 4.45
N THR A 54 -23.62 7.04 4.73
CA THR A 54 -24.65 7.59 3.84
C THR A 54 -25.11 8.94 4.37
N ASP A 55 -24.81 10.01 3.63
CA ASP A 55 -25.24 11.38 3.94
C ASP A 55 -26.22 11.84 2.86
N LYS A 56 -27.51 11.99 3.19
CA LYS A 56 -28.66 12.47 2.38
C LYS A 56 -28.77 11.97 0.92
N SER A 57 -27.78 12.20 0.06
CA SER A 57 -27.73 11.81 -1.35
C SER A 57 -26.48 11.01 -1.75
N GLU A 58 -25.50 10.83 -0.86
CA GLU A 58 -24.20 10.23 -1.20
C GLU A 58 -23.76 9.18 -0.19
N ILE A 59 -23.05 8.18 -0.71
CA ILE A 59 -22.38 7.10 0.00
C ILE A 59 -20.87 7.37 -0.09
N THR A 60 -20.21 7.32 1.05
CA THR A 60 -18.75 7.48 1.18
C THR A 60 -18.16 6.36 2.02
N SER A 61 -16.93 5.96 1.73
CA SER A 61 -16.20 5.00 2.57
C SER A 61 -15.32 5.73 3.58
N PRO A 62 -15.63 5.68 4.89
CA PRO A 62 -14.80 6.33 5.91
C PRO A 62 -13.41 5.68 6.02
N GLU A 63 -13.28 4.39 5.72
CA GLU A 63 -12.00 3.69 5.71
C GLU A 63 -11.06 4.23 4.62
N LEU A 64 -11.57 4.40 3.39
CA LEU A 64 -10.78 4.95 2.29
C LEU A 64 -10.32 6.38 2.59
N GLU A 65 -11.15 7.19 3.24
CA GLU A 65 -10.78 8.56 3.58
C GLU A 65 -9.67 8.62 4.64
N ARG A 66 -9.72 7.73 5.64
CA ARG A 66 -8.61 7.55 6.58
C ARG A 66 -7.33 7.12 5.87
N TYR A 67 -7.43 6.19 4.93
CA TYR A 67 -6.27 5.70 4.18
C TYR A 67 -5.64 6.81 3.33
N ARG A 68 -6.44 7.62 2.64
CA ARG A 68 -5.94 8.78 1.87
C ARG A 68 -5.28 9.83 2.74
N THR A 69 -5.88 10.14 3.89
CA THR A 69 -5.28 11.07 4.87
C THR A 69 -3.87 10.60 5.26
N LYS A 70 -3.71 9.30 5.53
CA LYS A 70 -2.40 8.70 5.83
C LYS A 70 -1.42 8.83 4.66
N LEU A 71 -1.84 8.58 3.42
CA LEU A 71 -1.00 8.75 2.23
C LEU A 71 -0.58 10.21 2.03
N GLU A 72 -1.49 11.16 2.23
CA GLU A 72 -1.20 12.60 2.15
C GLU A 72 -0.21 13.03 3.23
N GLU A 73 -0.36 12.54 4.45
CA GLU A 73 0.59 12.81 5.53
C GLU A 73 2.00 12.30 5.18
N GLN A 74 2.10 11.08 4.63
CA GLN A 74 3.37 10.51 4.17
C GLN A 74 3.98 11.32 3.03
N ARG A 75 3.19 11.70 2.02
CA ARG A 75 3.63 12.57 0.92
C ARG A 75 4.12 13.92 1.45
N GLY A 76 3.42 14.50 2.43
CA GLY A 76 3.82 15.72 3.12
C GLY A 76 5.17 15.57 3.84
N LYS A 77 5.37 14.47 4.59
CA LYS A 77 6.65 14.17 5.25
C LYS A 77 7.79 14.05 4.25
N MET A 78 7.59 13.32 3.16
CA MET A 78 8.59 13.13 2.10
C MET A 78 8.92 14.45 1.41
N SER A 79 7.92 15.25 1.05
CA SER A 79 8.11 16.56 0.42
C SER A 79 8.90 17.52 1.32
N ARG A 80 8.55 17.61 2.61
CA ARG A 80 9.30 18.44 3.59
C ARG A 80 10.73 17.94 3.76
N GLY A 81 10.93 16.63 3.85
CA GLY A 81 12.26 16.01 3.93
C GLY A 81 13.12 16.33 2.71
N GLY A 82 12.55 16.19 1.50
CA GLY A 82 13.21 16.51 0.24
C GLY A 82 13.57 17.99 0.11
N ARG A 83 12.64 18.88 0.48
CA ARG A 83 12.87 20.34 0.49
C ARG A 83 14.01 20.71 1.43
N ARG A 84 13.98 20.21 2.68
CA ARG A 84 15.04 20.45 3.67
C ARG A 84 16.39 19.86 3.22
N GLY A 85 16.39 18.70 2.58
CA GLY A 85 17.59 18.11 2.02
C GLY A 85 18.17 18.93 0.86
N ALA A 86 17.31 19.54 0.05
CA ALA A 86 17.72 20.45 -1.02
C ALA A 86 18.29 21.76 -0.45
N THR A 87 17.58 22.44 0.47
CA THR A 87 18.06 23.69 1.08
C THR A 87 19.43 23.49 1.73
N ASN A 88 19.60 22.45 2.55
CA ASN A 88 20.88 22.15 3.20
C ASN A 88 22.02 21.89 2.21
N ARG A 89 21.73 21.34 1.01
CA ARG A 89 22.74 21.13 -0.04
C ARG A 89 23.14 22.43 -0.72
N TRP A 90 22.20 23.37 -0.86
CA TRP A 90 22.44 24.64 -1.52
C TRP A 90 23.14 25.61 -0.58
N GLU A 91 22.74 25.68 0.69
CA GLU A 91 23.40 26.47 1.74
C GLU A 91 24.87 26.06 1.88
N LYS A 92 25.17 24.75 1.99
CA LYS A 92 26.56 24.27 2.07
C LYS A 92 27.41 24.58 0.83
N ARG A 93 26.80 24.79 -0.33
CA ARG A 93 27.52 25.19 -1.55
C ARG A 93 27.82 26.70 -1.56
N LEU A 94 26.99 27.50 -0.91
CA LEU A 94 27.24 28.94 -0.72
C LEU A 94 28.36 29.18 0.30
N ASP A 95 28.46 28.32 1.32
CA ASP A 95 29.50 28.41 2.35
C ASP A 95 30.87 27.85 1.91
N SER A 96 30.91 27.06 0.84
CA SER A 96 32.17 26.58 0.25
C SER A 96 32.62 27.51 -0.86
N ASP A 97 33.87 28.01 -0.82
CA ASP A 97 34.57 28.79 -1.88
C ASP A 97 34.74 28.00 -3.20
N SER A 98 33.66 27.47 -3.76
CA SER A 98 33.65 26.79 -5.06
C SER A 98 33.32 27.80 -6.16
N PRO A 99 34.00 27.73 -7.32
CA PRO A 99 33.86 28.72 -8.38
C PRO A 99 32.43 28.72 -8.97
N PRO A 100 31.93 29.87 -9.45
CA PRO A 100 30.58 29.98 -9.97
C PRO A 100 30.41 29.12 -11.22
N ILE A 101 29.32 28.37 -11.29
CA ILE A 101 28.99 27.49 -12.42
C ILE A 101 28.56 28.38 -13.60
N ASN A 102 29.24 28.23 -14.74
CA ASN A 102 28.83 28.85 -16.00
C ASN A 102 27.42 28.32 -16.40
N PRO A 103 26.48 29.18 -16.83
CA PRO A 103 25.10 28.78 -17.16
C PRO A 103 24.98 27.74 -18.30
N LEU A 104 26.05 27.52 -19.06
CA LEU A 104 26.15 26.53 -20.13
C LEU A 104 26.42 25.10 -19.63
N ASP A 105 26.80 24.90 -18.37
CA ASP A 105 27.17 23.59 -17.81
C ASP A 105 25.96 22.83 -17.22
N ARG A 106 24.76 23.16 -17.69
CA ARG A 106 23.45 22.68 -17.21
C ARG A 106 23.19 21.19 -17.49
N VAL A 107 24.19 20.44 -17.95
CA VAL A 107 24.05 19.04 -18.40
C VAL A 107 24.31 18.03 -17.27
N SER A 108 24.88 18.41 -16.12
CA SER A 108 25.06 17.46 -15.00
C SER A 108 23.93 17.53 -13.95
N MET A 109 22.67 17.61 -14.40
CA MET A 109 21.47 17.38 -13.57
C MET A 109 21.14 15.87 -13.49
N GLY A 110 22.16 15.02 -13.35
CA GLY A 110 21.96 13.57 -13.41
C GLY A 110 23.12 12.69 -12.98
N SER A 111 24.31 13.24 -12.68
CA SER A 111 25.34 12.41 -12.08
C SER A 111 24.99 12.17 -10.62
N ARG A 112 24.34 11.02 -10.36
CA ARG A 112 24.30 10.38 -9.05
C ARG A 112 25.75 10.09 -8.67
N GLY A 113 26.45 11.11 -8.17
CA GLY A 113 27.67 10.93 -7.44
C GLY A 113 27.30 10.07 -6.25
N GLU A 114 27.60 8.77 -6.35
CA GLU A 114 27.57 7.85 -5.23
C GLU A 114 28.51 8.42 -4.20
N LYS A 115 27.95 9.22 -3.29
CA LYS A 115 28.61 9.47 -2.03
C LYS A 115 28.59 8.12 -1.34
N SER A 116 29.66 7.36 -1.52
CA SER A 116 30.11 6.35 -0.56
C SER A 116 29.87 6.97 0.80
N GLY A 117 28.81 6.52 1.47
CA GLY A 117 28.53 6.94 2.82
C GLY A 117 29.75 6.49 3.60
N ASN A 118 30.57 7.43 4.04
CA ASN A 118 31.60 7.09 5.01
C ASN A 118 30.84 6.76 6.31
N GLU A 119 30.42 5.50 6.43
CA GLU A 119 29.67 4.92 7.54
C GLU A 119 30.48 4.87 8.85
N MET A 120 31.66 5.49 8.89
CA MET A 120 32.56 5.44 10.05
C MET A 120 32.09 6.20 11.29
N ASN A 121 30.91 6.84 11.28
CA ASN A 121 30.38 7.55 12.45
C ASN A 121 28.95 7.20 12.85
N ARG A 122 28.38 6.11 12.31
CA ARG A 122 27.17 5.53 12.89
C ARG A 122 27.60 4.65 14.05
N ARG A 123 27.67 5.20 15.27
CA ARG A 123 27.63 4.37 16.47
C ARG A 123 26.30 3.65 16.46
N GLU A 124 26.28 2.43 15.95
CA GLU A 124 25.16 1.52 16.08
C GLU A 124 24.88 1.37 17.57
N ARG A 125 23.78 1.97 18.02
CA ARG A 125 23.22 1.57 19.30
C ARG A 125 22.86 0.12 19.12
N LYS A 126 23.61 -0.80 19.75
CA LYS A 126 23.22 -2.20 19.91
C LYS A 126 21.78 -2.18 20.40
N ARG A 127 20.87 -2.50 19.49
CA ARG A 127 19.47 -2.71 19.81
C ARG A 127 19.48 -4.08 20.47
N ASP A 128 19.06 -4.16 21.72
CA ASP A 128 18.86 -5.45 22.37
C ASP A 128 17.93 -6.27 21.46
N GLU A 129 18.46 -7.32 20.83
CA GLU A 129 17.69 -8.22 19.99
C GLU A 129 16.62 -8.86 20.88
N PRO A 130 15.34 -8.79 20.52
CA PRO A 130 14.36 -9.58 21.23
C PRO A 130 14.63 -11.07 20.96
N ARG A 131 14.51 -11.85 22.02
CA ARG A 131 14.77 -13.27 22.11
C ARG A 131 13.68 -14.07 21.37
N TYR A 132 13.60 -13.99 20.04
CA TYR A 132 12.67 -14.80 19.24
C TYR A 132 13.28 -16.13 18.75
N LYS A 133 14.56 -16.39 19.07
CA LYS A 133 15.29 -17.55 18.52
C LYS A 133 15.24 -18.82 19.37
N GLU A 134 14.62 -18.79 20.55
CA GLU A 134 14.58 -19.97 21.43
C GLU A 134 13.28 -20.79 21.33
N ASP A 135 12.19 -20.22 20.80
CA ASP A 135 10.89 -20.91 20.77
C ASP A 135 10.59 -21.64 19.45
N LEU A 136 11.49 -21.60 18.47
CA LEU A 136 11.42 -22.41 17.25
C LEU A 136 12.18 -23.73 17.44
N ALA A 137 11.88 -24.45 18.53
CA ALA A 137 12.36 -25.80 18.69
C ALA A 137 11.74 -26.68 17.59
N ASP A 138 12.61 -27.07 16.64
CA ASP A 138 12.55 -27.96 15.47
C ASP A 138 11.50 -29.09 15.37
N SER A 139 10.65 -29.36 16.35
CA SER A 139 9.76 -30.53 16.38
C SER A 139 8.51 -30.42 15.49
N ASP A 140 7.88 -29.25 15.41
CA ASP A 140 6.55 -29.14 14.77
C ASP A 140 6.61 -29.06 13.23
N ASN A 141 7.76 -28.68 12.68
CA ASN A 141 7.95 -28.57 11.22
C ASN A 141 8.31 -29.90 10.56
N GLU A 142 8.89 -30.87 11.29
CA GLU A 142 9.28 -32.16 10.71
C GLU A 142 8.08 -32.95 10.19
N GLN A 143 6.96 -32.93 10.93
CA GLN A 143 5.75 -33.66 10.54
C GLN A 143 5.18 -33.15 9.21
N TRP A 144 5.19 -31.82 9.00
CA TRP A 144 4.68 -31.22 7.77
C TRP A 144 5.61 -31.48 6.58
N ILE A 145 6.93 -31.41 6.78
CA ILE A 145 7.94 -31.72 5.75
C ILE A 145 7.80 -33.18 5.32
N THR A 146 7.70 -34.11 6.27
CA THR A 146 7.57 -35.55 5.99
C THR A 146 6.27 -35.85 5.23
N GLN A 147 5.17 -35.19 5.59
CA GLN A 147 3.89 -35.37 4.91
C GLN A 147 3.92 -34.84 3.46
N TYR A 148 4.64 -33.74 3.21
CA TYR A 148 4.81 -33.17 1.87
C TYR A 148 5.69 -34.06 0.97
N GLU A 149 6.78 -34.59 1.51
CA GLU A 149 7.70 -35.49 0.78
C GLU A 149 7.06 -36.85 0.47
N ASN A 150 6.25 -37.39 1.40
CA ASN A 150 5.51 -38.63 1.14
C ASN A 150 4.42 -38.44 0.07
N TYR A 151 3.79 -37.26 0.02
CA TYR A 151 2.77 -36.97 -0.99
C TYR A 151 3.39 -36.87 -2.39
N SER A 152 4.54 -36.20 -2.54
CA SER A 152 5.22 -36.08 -3.84
C SER A 152 5.74 -37.41 -4.37
N GLN A 153 6.21 -38.32 -3.51
CA GLN A 153 6.63 -39.66 -3.92
C GLN A 153 5.45 -40.54 -4.35
N SER A 154 4.28 -40.38 -3.75
CA SER A 154 3.08 -41.17 -4.10
C SER A 154 2.47 -40.82 -5.47
N THR A 155 2.74 -39.62 -5.98
CA THR A 155 2.19 -39.14 -7.26
C THR A 155 3.02 -39.56 -8.48
N ASP A 156 4.26 -39.99 -8.27
CA ASP A 156 5.13 -40.47 -9.35
C ASP A 156 4.86 -41.94 -9.73
N ASP A 157 4.17 -42.71 -8.87
CA ASP A 157 3.87 -44.14 -9.07
C ASP A 157 2.48 -44.45 -9.67
N LEU A 158 1.70 -43.44 -10.07
CA LEU A 158 0.32 -43.63 -10.58
C LEU A 158 0.06 -43.02 -11.97
N ILE A 159 0.99 -43.24 -12.91
CA ILE A 159 0.67 -43.12 -14.33
C ILE A 159 1.06 -44.42 -15.05
N PRO A 160 0.15 -45.42 -15.16
CA PRO A 160 0.31 -46.48 -16.14
C PRO A 160 -0.01 -45.92 -17.53
N PHE A 161 0.97 -45.97 -18.43
CA PHE A 161 0.77 -45.87 -19.88
C PHE A 161 -0.08 -47.04 -20.39
#